data_AF-A0A4Y9SVW7-F1
#
_entry.id   AF-A0A4Y9SVW7-F1
#
_cell.length_a   1.000
_cell.length_b   1.000
_cell.length_c   1.000
_cell.angle_alpha   90.00
_cell.angle_beta   90.00
_cell.angle_gamma   90.00
#
_symmetry.space_group_name_H-M   'P 1'
#
loop_
_entity.id
_entity.type
_entity.pdbx_description
1 polymer ?
#
loop_
_entity_poly.entity_id
_entity_poly.type
_entity_poly.pdbx_seq_one_letter_code
_entity_poly.pdbx_strand_id
1 'polypeptide(L)'
;MMTPFYRPYWSGHPPLHLQENDMFARMKQALAALLAAALALTTSMAQATLIQNGGFESYSGTPPPGTFGAVRPDPWLCAGPYCNIAAVKIYAQGTAHLNLDGGMHVYPGFPSQSPAGGNFLAADPCYGQNPGPCSATTFPGTSTIYQPVGILTPGKYVVSFWQAEGQWEGFTGDTTGQWEVGLGDICLNPVSCTGLFSGDIHFSPLMTNTLPPGGFVPWNFVTLNFTVPTTAAGVPQYLSFMALGNPSVPPMVFLDGVSLTQVPEPSSLSILGLGLCGLVMLGLRRRRA
;
A
#
# COMPACT_ATOMS: atom_id res chain seq x y z
N MET A 1 -80.75 45.60 -45.61
CA MET A 1 -80.31 44.22 -45.35
C MET A 1 -78.81 44.23 -45.06
N MET A 2 -78.42 44.23 -43.78
CA MET A 2 -77.05 43.99 -43.33
C MET A 2 -77.15 43.24 -42.00
N THR A 3 -76.65 42.00 -41.97
CA THR A 3 -76.66 41.09 -40.83
C THR A 3 -75.38 41.22 -40.00
N PRO A 4 -75.43 41.15 -38.66
CA PRO A 4 -74.23 41.22 -37.83
C PRO A 4 -73.56 39.84 -37.70
N PHE A 5 -72.23 39.81 -37.81
CA PHE A 5 -71.41 38.63 -37.57
C PHE A 5 -71.11 38.46 -36.08
N TYR A 6 -71.61 37.37 -35.50
CA TYR A 6 -71.32 36.94 -34.13
C TYR A 6 -70.03 36.10 -34.13
N ARG A 7 -68.98 36.52 -33.41
CA ARG A 7 -67.78 35.69 -33.15
C ARG A 7 -67.95 34.96 -31.81
N PRO A 8 -67.85 33.62 -31.76
CA PRO A 8 -67.84 32.89 -30.50
C PRO A 8 -66.45 32.95 -29.85
N TYR A 9 -66.42 33.35 -28.58
CA TYR A 9 -65.25 33.19 -27.71
C TYR A 9 -65.13 31.72 -27.29
N TRP A 10 -64.15 31.00 -27.84
CA TRP A 10 -63.75 29.68 -27.36
C TRP A 10 -62.64 29.84 -26.32
N SER A 11 -62.98 29.74 -25.03
CA SER A 11 -62.00 29.64 -23.94
C SER A 11 -61.44 28.22 -23.88
N GLY A 12 -60.37 27.98 -24.65
CA GLY A 12 -59.65 26.71 -24.66
C GLY A 12 -58.79 26.52 -23.40
N HIS A 13 -59.39 26.16 -22.28
CA HIS A 13 -58.65 25.58 -21.16
C HIS A 13 -58.58 24.06 -21.35
N PRO A 14 -57.39 23.45 -21.42
CA PRO A 14 -57.27 22.01 -21.50
C PRO A 14 -57.83 21.36 -20.21
N PRO A 15 -58.45 20.18 -20.30
CA PRO A 15 -59.04 19.50 -19.15
C PRO A 15 -57.95 19.07 -18.15
N LEU A 16 -58.16 19.43 -16.88
CA LEU A 16 -57.28 19.17 -15.72
C LEU A 16 -56.71 17.74 -15.64
N HIS A 17 -57.44 16.75 -16.17
CA HIS A 17 -57.05 15.34 -16.12
C HIS A 17 -55.82 14.98 -16.99
N LEU A 18 -55.48 15.79 -18.00
CA LEU A 18 -54.28 15.58 -18.83
C LEU A 18 -53.00 16.14 -18.18
N GLN A 19 -53.13 17.06 -17.22
CA GLN A 19 -51.98 17.71 -16.57
C GLN A 19 -51.30 16.82 -15.51
N GLU A 20 -52.06 15.98 -14.81
CA GLU A 20 -51.49 15.08 -13.79
C GLU A 20 -50.66 13.96 -14.40
N ASN A 21 -51.13 13.36 -15.51
CA ASN A 21 -50.44 12.24 -16.15
C ASN A 21 -49.07 12.65 -16.71
N ASP A 22 -48.95 13.85 -17.27
CA ASP A 22 -47.68 14.37 -17.78
C ASP A 22 -46.70 14.72 -16.64
N MET A 23 -47.22 15.20 -15.50
CA MET A 23 -46.42 15.48 -14.30
C MET A 23 -45.83 14.20 -13.69
N PHE A 24 -46.61 13.12 -13.58
CA PHE A 24 -46.12 11.84 -13.08
C PHE A 24 -45.07 11.21 -14.02
N ALA A 25 -45.22 11.36 -15.33
CA ALA A 25 -44.24 10.87 -16.31
C ALA A 25 -42.91 11.61 -16.18
N ARG A 26 -42.94 12.94 -16.07
CA ARG A 26 -41.73 13.77 -15.86
C ARG A 26 -41.04 13.47 -14.52
N MET A 27 -41.81 13.19 -13.47
CA MET A 27 -41.25 12.87 -12.15
C MET A 27 -40.55 11.50 -12.15
N LYS A 28 -41.09 10.51 -12.87
CA LYS A 28 -40.43 9.20 -13.05
C LYS A 28 -39.14 9.29 -13.86
N GLN A 29 -39.13 10.10 -14.93
CA GLN A 29 -37.92 10.34 -15.73
C GLN A 29 -36.83 11.06 -14.92
N ALA A 30 -37.20 12.05 -14.11
CA ALA A 30 -36.25 12.75 -13.23
C ALA A 30 -35.67 11.81 -12.15
N LEU A 31 -36.48 10.93 -11.57
CA LEU A 31 -36.01 9.97 -10.57
C LEU A 31 -35.06 8.93 -11.17
N ALA A 32 -35.36 8.42 -12.38
CA ALA A 32 -34.51 7.47 -13.09
C ALA A 32 -33.16 8.09 -13.48
N ALA A 33 -33.15 9.35 -13.92
CA ALA A 33 -31.92 10.07 -14.24
C ALA A 33 -31.04 10.31 -13.00
N LEU A 34 -31.64 10.62 -11.84
CA LEU A 34 -30.92 10.78 -10.58
C LEU A 34 -30.29 9.46 -10.08
N LEU A 35 -31.01 8.35 -10.20
CA LEU A 35 -30.51 7.01 -9.85
C LEU A 35 -29.36 6.57 -10.77
N ALA A 36 -29.47 6.84 -12.08
CA ALA A 36 -28.39 6.54 -13.03
C ALA A 36 -27.13 7.39 -12.76
N ALA A 37 -27.29 8.66 -12.41
CA ALA A 37 -26.17 9.53 -12.03
C ALA A 37 -25.52 9.08 -10.70
N ALA A 38 -26.32 8.59 -9.74
CA ALA A 38 -25.80 8.07 -8.47
C ALA A 38 -25.02 6.75 -8.66
N LEU A 39 -25.44 5.86 -9.56
CA LEU A 39 -24.71 4.63 -9.88
C LEU A 39 -23.42 4.90 -10.68
N ALA A 40 -23.36 5.96 -11.48
CA ALA A 40 -22.16 6.31 -12.24
C ALA A 40 -21.01 6.85 -11.35
N LEU A 41 -21.30 7.23 -10.10
CA LEU A 41 -20.32 7.81 -9.16
C LEU A 41 -19.62 6.76 -8.28
N THR A 42 -19.96 5.47 -8.39
CA THR A 42 -19.38 4.41 -7.56
C THR A 42 -18.25 3.62 -8.23
N THR A 43 -17.74 4.08 -9.38
CA THR A 43 -16.54 3.49 -9.97
C THR A 43 -15.35 3.77 -9.05
N SER A 44 -14.94 2.80 -8.24
CA SER A 44 -13.71 2.86 -7.47
C SER A 44 -12.55 3.00 -8.46
N MET A 45 -11.96 4.19 -8.54
CA MET A 45 -10.73 4.39 -9.30
C MET A 45 -9.65 3.55 -8.62
N ALA A 46 -9.22 2.47 -9.27
CA ALA A 46 -8.05 1.71 -8.84
C ALA A 46 -6.85 2.66 -8.90
N GLN A 47 -6.34 3.03 -7.73
CA GLN A 47 -5.19 3.91 -7.65
C GLN A 47 -3.92 3.13 -8.00
N ALA A 48 -3.11 3.67 -8.90
CA ALA A 48 -1.82 3.09 -9.24
C ALA A 48 -0.92 3.03 -8.00
N THR A 49 -0.14 1.96 -7.88
CA THR A 49 0.88 1.86 -6.85
C THR A 49 1.98 2.89 -7.09
N LEU A 50 2.43 3.53 -6.01
CA LEU A 50 3.49 4.52 -6.00
C LEU A 50 4.88 3.87 -5.92
N ILE A 51 4.93 2.56 -5.66
CA ILE A 51 6.17 1.78 -5.61
C ILE A 51 6.51 1.26 -6.99
N GLN A 52 7.76 1.44 -7.37
CA GLN A 52 8.33 0.80 -8.55
C GLN A 52 9.03 -0.49 -8.13
N ASN A 53 8.95 -1.51 -8.99
CA ASN A 53 9.65 -2.77 -8.79
C ASN A 53 9.41 -3.40 -7.41
N GLY A 54 8.14 -3.43 -6.95
CA GLY A 54 7.78 -3.97 -5.64
C GLY A 54 8.04 -5.47 -5.47
N GLY A 55 8.16 -6.21 -6.58
CA GLY A 55 8.55 -7.62 -6.61
C GLY A 55 10.03 -7.88 -6.88
N PHE A 56 10.86 -6.84 -7.01
CA PHE A 56 12.31 -7.00 -7.23
C PHE A 56 12.73 -7.69 -8.55
N GLU A 57 11.85 -7.71 -9.56
CA GLU A 57 12.12 -8.27 -10.89
C GLU A 57 13.12 -7.48 -11.72
N SER A 58 13.16 -6.15 -11.54
CA SER A 58 14.08 -5.27 -12.25
C SER A 58 15.37 -5.09 -11.45
N TYR A 59 16.52 -5.31 -12.09
CA TYR A 59 17.83 -5.17 -11.46
C TYR A 59 18.91 -4.81 -12.49
N SER A 60 20.04 -4.27 -12.01
CA SER A 60 21.11 -3.74 -12.88
C SER A 60 22.45 -4.48 -12.74
N GLY A 61 22.58 -5.38 -11.76
CA GLY A 61 23.81 -6.09 -11.46
C GLY A 61 23.79 -7.55 -11.91
N THR A 62 24.30 -8.45 -11.08
CA THR A 62 24.33 -9.89 -11.39
C THR A 62 22.95 -10.53 -11.24
N PRO A 63 22.61 -11.57 -12.03
CA PRO A 63 21.38 -12.33 -11.82
C PRO A 63 21.29 -12.89 -10.40
N PRO A 64 20.09 -12.89 -9.77
CA PRO A 64 19.87 -13.56 -8.49
C PRO A 64 20.13 -15.09 -8.55
N PRO A 65 20.50 -15.74 -7.43
CA PRO A 65 20.66 -15.14 -6.11
C PRO A 65 21.98 -14.38 -5.92
N GLY A 66 21.96 -13.36 -5.06
CA GLY A 66 23.15 -12.62 -4.67
C GLY A 66 22.88 -11.55 -3.62
N THR A 67 23.93 -10.92 -3.11
CA THR A 67 23.82 -9.80 -2.17
C THR A 67 23.12 -8.60 -2.83
N PHE A 68 22.50 -7.74 -2.01
CA PHE A 68 21.79 -6.56 -2.52
C PHE A 68 22.70 -5.68 -3.39
N GLY A 69 23.96 -5.49 -2.99
CA GLY A 69 24.93 -4.69 -3.76
C GLY A 69 25.43 -5.34 -5.05
N ALA A 70 25.31 -6.67 -5.18
CA ALA A 70 25.64 -7.41 -6.39
C ALA A 70 24.48 -7.44 -7.38
N VAL A 71 23.25 -7.72 -6.91
CA VAL A 71 22.04 -7.79 -7.76
C VAL A 71 21.55 -6.38 -8.12
N ARG A 72 21.47 -5.48 -7.14
CA ARG A 72 21.02 -4.07 -7.29
C ARG A 72 19.60 -3.95 -7.88
N PRO A 73 18.57 -4.33 -7.12
CA PRO A 73 17.17 -4.13 -7.54
C PRO A 73 16.87 -2.63 -7.64
N ASP A 74 16.50 -2.15 -8.82
CA ASP A 74 16.25 -0.72 -9.09
C ASP A 74 14.75 -0.40 -8.96
N PRO A 75 14.31 0.69 -8.31
CA PRO A 75 15.08 1.77 -7.68
C PRO A 75 15.26 1.61 -6.16
N TRP A 76 15.37 0.38 -5.66
CA TRP A 76 15.54 0.13 -4.24
C TRP A 76 16.97 0.46 -3.78
N LEU A 77 17.05 1.05 -2.60
CA LEU A 77 18.29 1.41 -1.94
C LEU A 77 18.43 0.62 -0.63
N CYS A 78 19.66 0.48 -0.17
CA CYS A 78 20.02 -0.26 1.03
C CYS A 78 20.80 0.64 1.99
N ALA A 79 20.36 0.73 3.23
CA ALA A 79 20.98 1.45 4.33
C ALA A 79 21.45 0.48 5.41
N GLY A 80 22.67 0.67 5.92
CA GLY A 80 23.32 -0.18 6.91
C GLY A 80 24.71 -0.64 6.44
N PRO A 81 25.67 -0.83 7.36
CA PRO A 81 27.05 -1.20 7.05
C PRO A 81 27.17 -2.55 6.33
N TYR A 82 26.24 -3.48 6.59
CA TYR A 82 26.24 -4.82 5.98
C TYR A 82 25.19 -5.00 4.88
N CYS A 83 24.35 -3.99 4.64
CA CYS A 83 23.17 -4.08 3.78
C CYS A 83 23.54 -4.53 2.36
N ASN A 84 24.57 -3.91 1.77
CA ASN A 84 24.98 -4.20 0.39
C ASN A 84 25.87 -5.44 0.23
N ILE A 85 26.45 -5.95 1.32
CA ILE A 85 27.54 -6.93 1.24
C ILE A 85 27.20 -8.30 1.81
N ALA A 86 26.22 -8.40 2.72
CA ALA A 86 25.90 -9.69 3.31
C ALA A 86 24.52 -9.79 3.97
N ALA A 87 24.05 -8.73 4.64
CA ALA A 87 22.84 -8.79 5.47
C ALA A 87 21.54 -8.83 4.65
N VAL A 88 21.59 -8.40 3.39
CA VAL A 88 20.43 -8.41 2.48
C VAL A 88 20.80 -9.11 1.18
N LYS A 89 19.91 -10.00 0.74
CA LYS A 89 20.04 -10.76 -0.50
C LYS A 89 18.77 -10.69 -1.33
N ILE A 90 18.94 -10.81 -2.64
CA ILE A 90 17.86 -11.07 -3.58
C ILE A 90 17.99 -12.51 -4.03
N TYR A 91 16.91 -13.26 -3.98
CA TYR A 91 16.83 -14.63 -4.46
C TYR A 91 15.98 -14.69 -5.72
N ALA A 92 16.36 -15.57 -6.64
CA ALA A 92 15.45 -16.02 -7.68
C ALA A 92 14.50 -17.09 -7.12
N GLN A 93 13.36 -17.26 -7.77
CA GLN A 93 12.40 -18.30 -7.47
C GLN A 93 13.07 -19.68 -7.28
N GLY A 94 12.77 -20.34 -6.15
CA GLY A 94 13.27 -21.67 -5.84
C GLY A 94 14.75 -21.75 -5.42
N THR A 95 15.46 -20.62 -5.29
CA THR A 95 16.91 -20.64 -4.99
C THR A 95 17.28 -20.36 -3.54
N ALA A 96 16.33 -19.98 -2.67
CA ALA A 96 16.63 -19.57 -1.29
C ALA A 96 17.29 -20.65 -0.43
N HIS A 97 17.12 -21.93 -0.77
CA HIS A 97 17.74 -23.06 -0.07
C HIS A 97 19.08 -23.50 -0.70
N LEU A 98 19.52 -22.85 -1.78
CA LEU A 98 20.73 -23.23 -2.49
C LEU A 98 21.89 -22.34 -2.03
N ASN A 99 22.97 -22.96 -1.58
CA ASN A 99 24.22 -22.26 -1.28
C ASN A 99 25.02 -21.99 -2.57
N LEU A 100 24.59 -21.00 -3.36
CA LEU A 100 25.20 -20.68 -4.66
C LEU A 100 26.30 -19.62 -4.60
N ASP A 101 26.34 -18.82 -3.54
CA ASP A 101 27.23 -17.65 -3.41
C ASP A 101 28.02 -17.65 -2.08
N GLY A 102 27.98 -18.75 -1.32
CA GLY A 102 28.69 -18.88 -0.04
C GLY A 102 28.09 -18.07 1.11
N GLY A 103 26.90 -17.50 0.94
CA GLY A 103 26.26 -16.67 1.96
C GLY A 103 25.04 -17.29 2.64
N MET A 104 24.16 -16.45 3.16
CA MET A 104 22.88 -16.85 3.76
C MET A 104 22.09 -17.72 2.78
N HIS A 105 21.48 -18.79 3.29
CA HIS A 105 20.52 -19.67 2.61
C HIS A 105 19.69 -20.37 3.69
N VAL A 106 18.45 -20.69 3.38
CA VAL A 106 17.53 -21.35 4.34
C VAL A 106 17.53 -22.86 4.18
N TYR A 107 17.03 -23.56 5.19
CA TYR A 107 16.85 -25.00 5.09
C TYR A 107 15.92 -25.41 3.93
N PRO A 108 16.11 -26.63 3.36
CA PRO A 108 15.21 -27.17 2.36
C PRO A 108 13.75 -27.22 2.83
N GLY A 109 12.83 -26.89 1.94
CA GLY A 109 11.38 -26.88 2.22
C GLY A 109 10.75 -25.49 2.22
N PHE A 110 11.57 -24.42 2.26
CA PHE A 110 11.06 -23.06 2.04
C PHE A 110 10.28 -22.98 0.71
N PRO A 111 9.14 -22.27 0.66
CA PRO A 111 8.31 -22.20 -0.53
C PRO A 111 9.10 -21.82 -1.78
N SER A 112 9.04 -22.67 -2.80
CA SER A 112 9.80 -22.46 -4.04
C SER A 112 9.25 -21.34 -4.90
N GLN A 113 8.06 -20.82 -4.63
CA GLN A 113 7.42 -19.76 -5.39
C GLN A 113 7.29 -18.49 -4.54
N SER A 114 7.67 -17.33 -5.10
CA SER A 114 7.38 -16.05 -4.49
C SER A 114 5.95 -15.60 -4.87
N PRO A 115 5.23 -14.90 -3.99
CA PRO A 115 3.84 -14.51 -4.25
C PRO A 115 3.64 -13.48 -5.37
N ALA A 116 4.62 -12.59 -5.62
CA ALA A 116 4.58 -11.67 -6.76
C ALA A 116 5.17 -12.29 -8.04
N GLY A 117 5.73 -13.50 -7.92
CA GLY A 117 6.46 -14.20 -8.98
C GLY A 117 7.89 -13.69 -9.09
N GLY A 118 8.81 -14.59 -9.51
CA GLY A 118 10.19 -14.22 -9.80
C GLY A 118 11.09 -14.09 -8.57
N ASN A 119 11.68 -12.93 -8.41
CA ASN A 119 12.64 -12.60 -7.37
C ASN A 119 11.95 -12.23 -6.05
N PHE A 120 12.72 -12.25 -4.97
CA PHE A 120 12.28 -11.73 -3.69
C PHE A 120 13.48 -11.38 -2.83
N LEU A 121 13.26 -10.54 -1.83
CA LEU A 121 14.29 -10.11 -0.91
C LEU A 121 14.29 -10.96 0.36
N ALA A 122 15.48 -11.18 0.91
CA ALA A 122 15.65 -11.65 2.27
C ALA A 122 16.64 -10.76 3.03
N ALA A 123 16.41 -10.60 4.33
CA ALA A 123 17.31 -9.89 5.22
C ALA A 123 17.54 -10.68 6.50
N ASP A 124 18.79 -10.68 6.96
CA ASP A 124 19.16 -11.09 8.32
C ASP A 124 19.20 -9.82 9.20
N PRO A 125 18.25 -9.66 10.14
CA PRO A 125 18.19 -8.49 11.02
C PRO A 125 19.36 -8.41 12.01
N CYS A 126 20.11 -9.50 12.15
CA CYS A 126 21.13 -9.71 13.17
C CYS A 126 22.53 -9.86 12.57
N TYR A 127 22.69 -9.68 11.24
CA TYR A 127 23.96 -9.95 10.59
C TYR A 127 25.11 -9.13 11.19
N GLY A 128 26.21 -9.82 11.52
CA GLY A 128 27.38 -9.20 12.15
C GLY A 128 27.23 -8.94 13.66
N GLN A 129 26.13 -9.35 14.30
CA GLN A 129 25.99 -9.31 15.75
C GLN A 129 26.61 -10.54 16.39
N ASN A 130 27.30 -10.31 17.51
CA ASN A 130 27.90 -11.35 18.32
C ASN A 130 27.93 -10.88 19.79
N PRO A 131 27.34 -11.62 20.74
CA PRO A 131 25.92 -12.02 20.87
C PRO A 131 25.05 -10.91 21.51
N GLY A 132 23.76 -10.79 21.14
CA GLY A 132 22.79 -9.86 21.76
C GLY A 132 21.57 -9.54 20.87
N PRO A 133 20.46 -8.97 21.38
CA PRO A 133 19.22 -8.77 20.62
C PRO A 133 19.32 -7.76 19.47
N CYS A 134 18.65 -8.09 18.38
CA CYS A 134 18.66 -7.30 17.14
C CYS A 134 17.69 -6.14 17.28
N SER A 135 18.18 -5.07 17.91
CA SER A 135 17.44 -3.83 18.12
C SER A 135 18.04 -2.69 17.30
N ALA A 136 17.15 -1.94 16.65
CA ALA A 136 17.49 -0.70 15.94
C ALA A 136 18.15 0.37 16.83
N THR A 137 17.94 0.31 18.15
CA THR A 137 18.48 1.31 19.09
C THR A 137 19.90 0.99 19.57
N THR A 138 20.36 -0.25 19.44
CA THR A 138 21.57 -0.71 20.12
C THR A 138 22.71 -1.02 19.16
N PHE A 139 22.45 -1.36 17.89
CA PHE A 139 23.52 -1.70 16.96
C PHE A 139 23.33 -1.21 15.53
N PRO A 140 24.43 -0.84 14.84
CA PRO A 140 24.43 -0.49 13.43
C PRO A 140 24.18 -1.68 12.49
N GLY A 141 23.90 -2.89 12.99
CA GLY A 141 23.75 -4.09 12.16
C GLY A 141 22.41 -4.21 11.43
N THR A 142 21.39 -3.46 11.82
CA THR A 142 20.08 -3.52 11.15
C THR A 142 20.19 -2.95 9.74
N SER A 143 19.78 -3.77 8.77
CA SER A 143 19.73 -3.37 7.37
C SER A 143 18.33 -2.93 7.01
N THR A 144 18.24 -1.76 6.38
CA THR A 144 16.99 -1.15 5.94
C THR A 144 17.03 -1.05 4.44
N ILE A 145 16.04 -1.60 3.76
CA ILE A 145 15.80 -1.26 2.35
C ILE A 145 14.78 -0.14 2.27
N TYR A 146 14.90 0.71 1.25
CA TYR A 146 13.97 1.81 1.07
C TYR A 146 13.88 2.25 -0.38
N GLN A 147 12.79 2.95 -0.70
CA GLN A 147 12.57 3.56 -1.99
C GLN A 147 12.07 5.00 -1.79
N PRO A 148 12.62 6.00 -2.50
CA PRO A 148 12.01 7.33 -2.57
C PRO A 148 10.68 7.22 -3.31
N VAL A 149 9.58 7.67 -2.69
CA VAL A 149 8.23 7.65 -3.28
C VAL A 149 7.76 9.04 -3.74
N GLY A 150 8.66 10.03 -3.73
CA GLY A 150 8.40 11.40 -4.17
C GLY A 150 7.59 12.20 -3.13
N ILE A 151 6.95 13.29 -3.58
CA ILE A 151 6.12 14.13 -2.71
C ILE A 151 4.73 13.50 -2.62
N LEU A 152 4.31 13.16 -1.40
CA LEU A 152 2.97 12.65 -1.12
C LEU A 152 2.02 13.78 -0.74
N THR A 153 0.76 13.64 -1.11
CA THR A 153 -0.29 14.53 -0.61
C THR A 153 -0.67 14.10 0.82
N PRO A 154 -1.01 15.04 1.73
CA PRO A 154 -1.52 14.68 3.04
C PRO A 154 -2.74 13.77 2.93
N GLY A 155 -2.83 12.75 3.79
CA GLY A 155 -3.94 11.79 3.77
C GLY A 155 -3.57 10.40 4.27
N LYS A 156 -4.42 9.43 3.95
CA LYS A 156 -4.24 8.02 4.30
C LYS A 156 -3.61 7.24 3.17
N TYR A 157 -2.71 6.34 3.52
CA TYR A 157 -2.02 5.46 2.57
C TYR A 157 -2.08 4.04 3.10
N VAL A 158 -2.13 3.09 2.17
CA VAL A 158 -2.04 1.66 2.46
C VAL A 158 -0.74 1.15 1.85
N VAL A 159 0.07 0.53 2.69
CA VAL A 159 1.20 -0.28 2.26
C VAL A 159 0.80 -1.74 2.37
N SER A 160 1.03 -2.50 1.31
CA SER A 160 0.80 -3.94 1.33
C SER A 160 1.99 -4.70 0.74
N PHE A 161 2.26 -5.89 1.26
CA PHE A 161 3.40 -6.72 0.85
C PHE A 161 3.20 -8.15 1.33
N TRP A 162 3.99 -9.06 0.80
CA TRP A 162 4.12 -10.42 1.31
C TRP A 162 5.34 -10.52 2.19
N GLN A 163 5.21 -11.22 3.31
CA GLN A 163 6.33 -11.58 4.17
C GLN A 163 6.37 -13.08 4.41
N ALA A 164 7.55 -13.60 4.72
CA ALA A 164 7.79 -14.94 5.23
C ALA A 164 9.00 -14.89 6.17
N GLU A 165 9.23 -15.99 6.89
CA GLU A 165 10.40 -16.14 7.75
C GLU A 165 11.02 -17.51 7.51
N GLY A 166 12.34 -17.61 7.63
CA GLY A 166 13.04 -18.87 7.66
C GLY A 166 14.31 -18.76 8.48
N GLN A 167 14.96 -19.90 8.71
CA GLN A 167 16.20 -19.97 9.47
C GLN A 167 17.39 -20.21 8.54
N TRP A 168 18.50 -19.51 8.77
CA TRP A 168 19.75 -19.80 8.09
C TRP A 168 20.20 -21.25 8.37
N GLU A 169 20.40 -22.04 7.31
CA GLU A 169 20.96 -23.38 7.38
C GLU A 169 22.27 -23.44 8.17
N GLY A 170 22.39 -24.44 9.06
CA GLY A 170 23.53 -24.62 9.96
C GLY A 170 23.31 -24.07 11.38
N PHE A 171 22.24 -23.30 11.60
CA PHE A 171 21.81 -22.87 12.92
C PHE A 171 20.56 -23.63 13.37
N THR A 172 20.35 -23.76 14.69
CA THR A 172 19.20 -24.47 15.26
C THR A 172 18.71 -23.77 16.51
N GLY A 173 17.42 -23.48 16.55
CA GLY A 173 16.76 -22.77 17.65
C GLY A 173 15.53 -22.03 17.15
N ASP A 174 14.76 -21.50 18.09
CA ASP A 174 13.58 -20.70 17.74
C ASP A 174 14.03 -19.35 17.18
N THR A 175 13.42 -18.94 16.07
CA THR A 175 13.62 -17.63 15.48
C THR A 175 12.32 -16.82 15.56
N THR A 176 12.49 -15.50 15.61
CA THR A 176 11.41 -14.57 15.34
C THR A 176 11.87 -13.53 14.33
N GLY A 177 10.93 -13.08 13.52
CA GLY A 177 11.18 -12.08 12.48
C GLY A 177 9.97 -11.18 12.30
N GLN A 178 10.22 -9.89 12.04
CA GLN A 178 9.19 -8.95 11.61
C GLN A 178 9.81 -7.80 10.80
N TRP A 179 8.95 -7.06 10.11
CA TRP A 179 9.34 -5.83 9.42
C TRP A 179 8.88 -4.63 10.23
N GLU A 180 9.79 -3.69 10.52
CA GLU A 180 9.44 -2.32 10.87
C GLU A 180 9.36 -1.51 9.59
N VAL A 181 8.18 -0.96 9.31
CA VAL A 181 7.86 -0.27 8.06
C VAL A 181 7.62 1.20 8.36
N GLY A 182 8.40 2.07 7.72
CA GLY A 182 8.32 3.51 7.90
C GLY A 182 7.93 4.23 6.61
N LEU A 183 7.02 5.19 6.71
CA LEU A 183 6.72 6.16 5.64
C LEU A 183 6.97 7.57 6.19
N GLY A 184 8.05 8.21 5.72
CA GLY A 184 8.50 9.48 6.29
C GLY A 184 9.44 10.28 5.39
N ASP A 185 9.95 11.38 5.94
CA ASP A 185 10.80 12.36 5.25
C ASP A 185 12.24 11.89 4.94
N ILE A 186 12.65 10.78 5.55
CA ILE A 186 13.93 10.12 5.34
C ILE A 186 13.77 8.60 5.54
N CYS A 187 14.78 7.82 5.15
CA CYS A 187 14.77 6.37 5.37
C CYS A 187 14.87 5.96 6.85
N LEU A 188 14.31 4.80 7.17
CA LEU A 188 14.25 4.23 8.53
C LEU A 188 15.58 3.55 8.91
N ASN A 189 16.68 4.31 9.00
CA ASN A 189 17.96 3.82 9.52
C ASN A 189 18.79 4.98 10.09
N PRO A 190 18.92 5.13 11.41
CA PRO A 190 19.58 6.30 12.01
C PRO A 190 21.09 6.36 11.75
N VAL A 191 21.71 5.25 11.30
CA VAL A 191 23.16 5.17 11.07
C VAL A 191 23.52 5.62 9.66
N SER A 192 22.73 5.22 8.66
CA SER A 192 23.04 5.49 7.25
C SER A 192 22.18 6.60 6.65
N CYS A 193 21.02 6.89 7.22
CA CYS A 193 20.15 7.98 6.81
C CYS A 193 20.53 9.23 7.62
N THR A 194 20.95 10.30 6.95
CA THR A 194 21.39 11.54 7.62
C THR A 194 20.20 12.32 8.17
N GLY A 195 19.81 12.07 9.41
CA GLY A 195 18.76 12.83 10.08
C GLY A 195 17.95 12.01 11.08
N LEU A 196 16.99 12.67 11.73
CA LEU A 196 15.99 12.00 12.54
C LEU A 196 14.78 11.68 11.66
N PHE A 197 14.33 10.44 11.68
CA PHE A 197 13.11 10.03 10.97
C PHE A 197 11.89 10.81 11.47
N SER A 198 11.18 11.48 10.55
CA SER A 198 9.88 12.09 10.81
C SER A 198 8.84 11.49 9.87
N GLY A 199 7.91 10.73 10.43
CA GLY A 199 6.91 10.00 9.67
C GLY A 199 6.09 9.09 10.54
N ASP A 200 5.38 8.16 9.89
CA ASP A 200 4.56 7.16 10.54
C ASP A 200 5.25 5.79 10.44
N ILE A 201 5.23 5.00 11.51
CA ILE A 201 5.93 3.72 11.66
C ILE A 201 4.93 2.66 12.10
N HIS A 202 4.93 1.52 11.41
CA HIS A 202 4.12 0.36 11.75
C HIS A 202 4.98 -0.91 11.74
N PHE A 203 4.60 -1.90 12.53
CA PHE A 203 5.23 -3.21 12.53
C PHE A 203 4.35 -4.22 11.82
N SER A 204 4.95 -5.09 11.00
CA SER A 204 4.25 -6.25 10.47
C SER A 204 3.93 -7.25 11.59
N PRO A 205 2.95 -8.16 11.39
CA PRO A 205 2.72 -9.25 12.33
C PRO A 205 4.01 -10.05 12.58
N LEU A 206 4.32 -10.29 13.86
CA LEU A 206 5.48 -11.08 14.27
C LEU A 206 5.37 -12.51 13.73
N MET A 207 6.40 -12.94 13.02
CA MET A 207 6.57 -14.31 12.55
C MET A 207 7.41 -15.06 13.59
N THR A 208 6.86 -16.14 14.13
CA THR A 208 7.55 -17.00 15.09
C THR A 208 7.74 -18.36 14.47
N ASN A 209 8.98 -18.82 14.44
CA ASN A 209 9.35 -20.12 13.92
C ASN A 209 9.98 -20.95 15.03
N THR A 210 9.18 -21.86 15.56
CA THR A 210 9.53 -22.79 16.64
C THR A 210 9.72 -24.22 16.15
N LEU A 211 9.78 -24.42 14.83
CA LEU A 211 9.88 -25.76 14.28
C LEU A 211 11.34 -26.27 14.44
N PRO A 212 11.53 -27.57 14.73
CA PRO A 212 12.85 -28.20 14.78
C PRO A 212 13.63 -27.96 13.47
N PRO A 213 14.98 -28.05 13.48
CA PRO A 213 15.87 -27.29 12.60
C PRO A 213 15.37 -27.16 11.17
N GLY A 214 15.31 -25.91 10.70
CA GLY A 214 14.84 -25.62 9.35
C GLY A 214 13.35 -25.36 9.19
N GLY A 215 12.69 -24.99 10.28
CA GLY A 215 11.39 -24.36 10.21
C GLY A 215 11.35 -23.12 9.32
N PHE A 216 10.13 -22.77 8.90
CA PHE A 216 9.84 -21.50 8.24
C PHE A 216 8.40 -21.09 8.53
N VAL A 217 8.13 -19.80 8.45
CA VAL A 217 6.77 -19.26 8.35
C VAL A 217 6.48 -19.04 6.87
N PRO A 218 5.42 -19.67 6.30
CA PRO A 218 5.10 -19.52 4.88
C PRO A 218 4.67 -18.08 4.56
N TRP A 219 4.67 -17.75 3.27
CA TRP A 219 4.23 -16.44 2.78
C TRP A 219 2.85 -16.05 3.30
N ASN A 220 2.76 -14.87 3.90
CA ASN A 220 1.49 -14.25 4.28
C ASN A 220 1.42 -12.80 3.83
N PHE A 221 0.24 -12.39 3.37
CA PHE A 221 -0.01 -11.03 2.92
C PHE A 221 -0.23 -10.10 4.11
N VAL A 222 0.35 -8.91 4.05
CA VAL A 222 0.30 -7.88 5.08
C VAL A 222 -0.26 -6.59 4.49
N THR A 223 -1.03 -5.87 5.29
CA THR A 223 -1.57 -4.55 4.95
C THR A 223 -1.43 -3.64 6.17
N LEU A 224 -0.77 -2.50 5.99
CA LEU A 224 -0.50 -1.50 7.01
C LEU A 224 -1.06 -0.14 6.56
N ASN A 225 -1.65 0.60 7.49
CA ASN A 225 -2.29 1.89 7.22
C ASN A 225 -1.44 3.03 7.76
N PHE A 226 -0.99 3.90 6.86
CA PHE A 226 -0.15 5.05 7.17
C PHE A 226 -0.91 6.37 7.05
N THR A 227 -0.44 7.38 7.77
CA THR A 227 -0.94 8.75 7.68
C THR A 227 0.19 9.71 7.30
N VAL A 228 0.03 10.43 6.19
CA VAL A 228 0.90 11.55 5.84
C VAL A 228 0.25 12.84 6.40
N PRO A 229 0.85 13.50 7.39
CA PRO A 229 0.26 14.69 8.00
C PRO A 229 0.35 15.90 7.06
N THR A 230 -0.45 16.93 7.32
CA THR A 230 -0.41 18.20 6.55
C THR A 230 0.94 18.90 6.65
N THR A 231 1.67 18.70 7.75
CA THR A 231 3.03 19.21 7.95
C THR A 231 4.07 18.58 7.02
N ALA A 232 3.77 17.43 6.40
CA ALA A 232 4.62 16.77 5.42
C ALA A 232 4.32 17.19 3.96
N ALA A 233 3.39 18.14 3.75
CA ALA A 233 3.06 18.62 2.41
C ALA A 233 4.28 19.23 1.71
N GLY A 234 4.57 18.79 0.48
CA GLY A 234 5.72 19.28 -0.30
C GLY A 234 7.07 18.67 0.10
N VAL A 235 7.10 17.77 1.08
CA VAL A 235 8.33 17.10 1.53
C VAL A 235 8.43 15.73 0.84
N PRO A 236 9.56 15.40 0.19
CA PRO A 236 9.80 14.06 -0.35
C PRO A 236 9.67 13.00 0.74
N GLN A 237 9.02 11.89 0.41
CA GLN A 237 8.80 10.77 1.30
C GLN A 237 9.56 9.53 0.83
N TYR A 238 9.85 8.65 1.79
CA TYR A 238 10.54 7.39 1.61
C TYR A 238 9.72 6.28 2.27
N LEU A 239 9.51 5.19 1.53
CA LEU A 239 9.01 3.95 2.12
C LEU A 239 10.21 3.08 2.50
N SER A 240 10.29 2.67 3.76
CA SER A 240 11.41 1.90 4.31
C SER A 240 10.93 0.61 4.97
N PHE A 241 11.73 -0.45 4.84
CA PHE A 241 11.54 -1.73 5.51
C PHE A 241 12.84 -2.08 6.24
N MET A 242 12.77 -2.13 7.56
CA MET A 242 13.87 -2.56 8.42
C MET A 242 13.54 -3.94 8.99
N ALA A 243 14.45 -4.88 8.79
CA ALA A 243 14.32 -6.23 9.34
C ALA A 243 14.58 -6.20 10.85
N LEU A 244 13.73 -6.89 11.63
CA LEU A 244 13.90 -7.11 13.07
C LEU A 244 13.77 -8.61 13.39
N GLY A 245 14.41 -9.07 14.46
CA GLY A 245 14.34 -10.47 14.89
C GLY A 245 15.04 -10.79 16.21
N ASN A 246 14.94 -12.05 16.64
CA ASN A 246 15.59 -12.56 17.85
C ASN A 246 17.01 -13.10 17.54
N PRO A 247 18.00 -12.84 18.39
CA PRO A 247 19.40 -13.23 18.20
C PRO A 247 19.79 -14.65 18.60
N SER A 248 18.91 -15.46 19.23
CA SER A 248 19.33 -16.79 19.71
C SER A 248 19.88 -17.68 18.58
N VAL A 249 19.41 -17.44 17.36
CA VAL A 249 19.91 -17.99 16.09
C VAL A 249 19.57 -17.02 14.95
N PRO A 250 20.37 -16.92 13.86
CA PRO A 250 20.13 -15.96 12.78
C PRO A 250 18.79 -16.21 12.08
N PRO A 251 17.80 -15.31 12.20
CA PRO A 251 16.58 -15.38 11.43
C PRO A 251 16.78 -14.80 10.03
N MET A 252 15.95 -15.20 9.09
CA MET A 252 15.85 -14.58 7.77
C MET A 252 14.41 -14.16 7.55
N VAL A 253 14.18 -12.86 7.40
CA VAL A 253 12.88 -12.32 7.02
C VAL A 253 12.84 -12.05 5.52
N PHE A 254 11.74 -12.41 4.90
CA PHE A 254 11.54 -12.31 3.46
C PHE A 254 10.50 -11.24 3.13
N LEU A 255 10.66 -10.61 1.97
CA LEU A 255 9.80 -9.55 1.48
C LEU A 255 9.58 -9.69 -0.03
N ASP A 256 8.32 -9.55 -0.45
CA ASP A 256 7.94 -9.54 -1.86
C ASP A 256 6.66 -8.72 -2.11
N GLY A 257 6.41 -8.32 -3.35
CA GLY A 257 5.15 -7.74 -3.81
C GLY A 257 4.76 -6.43 -3.11
N VAL A 258 5.72 -5.55 -2.84
CA VAL A 258 5.47 -4.28 -2.14
C VAL A 258 4.60 -3.34 -2.99
N SER A 259 3.59 -2.77 -2.37
CA SER A 259 2.72 -1.76 -2.96
C SER A 259 2.43 -0.63 -1.97
N LEU A 260 2.34 0.60 -2.47
CA LEU A 260 1.91 1.78 -1.72
C LEU A 260 0.82 2.49 -2.53
N THR A 261 -0.38 2.61 -1.98
CA THR A 261 -1.49 3.31 -2.62
C THR A 261 -2.09 4.32 -1.66
N GLN A 262 -2.44 5.50 -2.14
CA GLN A 262 -3.27 6.41 -1.34
C GLN A 262 -4.66 5.82 -1.20
N VAL A 263 -5.28 6.02 -0.05
CA VAL A 263 -6.70 5.73 0.16
C VAL A 263 -7.45 7.02 -0.10
N PRO A 264 -8.30 7.08 -1.14
CA PRO A 264 -9.12 8.25 -1.37
C PRO A 264 -9.92 8.58 -0.11
N GLU A 265 -9.97 9.86 0.27
CA GLU A 265 -10.88 10.27 1.32
C GLU A 265 -12.30 9.82 0.94
N PRO A 266 -13.06 9.23 1.88
CA PRO A 266 -14.40 8.76 1.57
C PRO A 266 -15.20 9.89 0.91
N SER A 267 -15.78 9.61 -0.26
CA SER A 267 -16.67 10.51 -0.98
C SER A 267 -17.86 10.98 -0.13
N SER A 268 -18.02 10.47 1.09
CA SER A 268 -18.83 11.03 2.17
C SER A 268 -18.76 12.55 2.28
N LEU A 269 -17.59 13.19 2.07
CA LEU A 269 -17.52 14.66 2.04
C LEU A 269 -18.19 15.26 0.80
N SER A 270 -18.02 14.63 -0.37
CA SER A 270 -18.70 15.01 -1.60
C SER A 270 -20.21 14.76 -1.50
N ILE A 271 -20.64 13.63 -0.92
CA ILE A 271 -22.04 13.27 -0.68
C ILE A 271 -22.66 14.22 0.34
N LEU A 272 -21.93 14.58 1.41
CA LEU A 272 -22.38 15.59 2.37
C LEU A 272 -22.52 16.95 1.67
N GLY A 273 -21.55 17.35 0.86
CA GLY A 273 -21.61 18.57 0.07
C GLY A 273 -22.80 18.59 -0.88
N LEU A 274 -23.01 17.53 -1.65
CA LEU A 274 -24.15 17.37 -2.56
C LEU A 274 -25.49 17.32 -1.81
N GLY A 275 -25.53 16.65 -0.66
CA GLY A 275 -26.70 16.59 0.22
C GLY A 275 -27.09 17.97 0.74
N LEU A 276 -26.11 18.75 1.21
CA LEU A 276 -26.33 20.12 1.66
C LEU A 276 -26.77 21.03 0.50
N CYS A 277 -26.14 20.92 -0.68
CA CYS A 277 -26.58 21.65 -1.87
C CYS A 277 -28.03 21.31 -2.26
N GLY A 278 -28.42 20.03 -2.20
CA GLY A 278 -29.79 19.58 -2.44
C GLY A 278 -30.79 20.21 -1.46
N LEU A 279 -30.46 20.25 -0.17
CA LEU A 279 -31.30 20.89 0.85
C LEU A 279 -31.45 22.40 0.62
N VAL A 280 -30.37 23.09 0.24
CA VAL A 280 -30.42 24.52 -0.10
C VAL A 280 -31.32 24.78 -1.31
N MET A 281 -31.19 23.99 -2.38
CA MET A 281 -32.06 24.14 -3.56
C MET A 281 -33.54 23.90 -3.23
N LEU A 282 -33.85 22.91 -2.40
CA LEU A 282 -35.22 22.67 -1.93
C LEU A 282 -35.75 23.83 -1.08
N GLY A 283 -34.92 24.39 -0.20
CA GLY A 283 -35.27 25.56 0.61
C GLY A 283 -35.54 26.81 -0.24
N LEU A 284 -34.72 27.06 -1.27
CA LEU A 284 -34.91 28.19 -2.20
C LEU A 284 -36.19 28.03 -3.04
N ARG A 285 -36.54 26.80 -3.43
CA ARG A 285 -37.77 26.53 -4.19
C ARG A 285 -39.02 26.79 -3.36
N ARG A 286 -39.01 26.45 -2.06
CA ARG A 286 -40.12 26.74 -1.14
C ARG A 286 -40.37 28.23 -0.88
N ARG A 287 -39.38 29.09 -1.09
CA ARG A 287 -39.55 30.55 -0.95
C ARG A 287 -40.13 31.23 -2.19
N ARG A 288 -40.21 30.51 -3.32
CA ARG A 288 -40.73 31.02 -4.60
C ARG A 288 -42.14 30.52 -4.95
N ALA A 289 -42.66 29.55 -4.19
CA ALA A 289 -44.05 29.08 -4.25
C ALA A 289 -44.83 29.70 -3.10
#